data_AF-C4Z1U3-F1
#
_entry.id   AF-C4Z1U3-F1
#
_cell.length_a   1.000
_cell.length_b   1.000
_cell.length_c   1.000
_cell.angle_alpha   90.00
_cell.angle_beta   90.00
_cell.angle_gamma   90.00
#
_symmetry.space_group_name_H-M   'P 1'
#
loop_
_entity.id
_entity.type
_entity.pdbx_description
1 polymer ?
#
loop_
_entity_poly.entity_id
_entity_poly.type
_entity_poly.pdbx_seq_one_letter_code
_entity_poly.pdbx_strand_id
1 'polypeptide(L)'
;MKGKRIITGIMLVLVMVCISGCKKISKAAIFTYEENDAGKLVITGLTDKGRADAKIVVPAQIDGRQVEGIGSGVFRDDTTVTEIVISDGISYIAENAFLSCYNLKTIEIPESVNSVGTNAFTDTQWEYDQLADKNEIIVNDVLCKVSKDSGIYNIPDGVRTVASGVFYNKDGLTQINIPDSVEVIGAYAFAGCKGLKEVKLPSGIKRIEYGAFSDMNISEIDVPKSVDYIGNEAFEGIENVIKR
;
A
#
# COMPACT_ATOMS: atom_id res chain seq x y z
N MET A 1 23.24 13.25 -11.28
CA MET A 1 21.76 13.25 -11.35
C MET A 1 21.36 13.15 -12.82
N LYS A 2 21.06 11.95 -13.33
CA LYS A 2 20.43 11.82 -14.65
C LYS A 2 18.99 12.33 -14.49
N GLY A 3 18.61 13.32 -15.29
CA GLY A 3 17.26 13.89 -15.21
C GLY A 3 16.20 12.81 -15.43
N LYS A 4 15.24 12.72 -14.51
CA LYS A 4 14.05 11.89 -14.69
C LYS A 4 13.35 12.34 -15.97
N ARG A 5 13.36 11.48 -16.99
CA ARG A 5 12.61 11.73 -18.23
C ARG A 5 11.16 11.40 -17.95
N ILE A 6 10.33 12.42 -17.78
CA ILE A 6 8.87 12.27 -17.85
C ILE A 6 8.56 11.97 -19.32
N ILE A 7 8.15 10.74 -19.62
CA ILE A 7 7.71 10.35 -20.95
C ILE A 7 6.18 10.30 -20.92
N THR A 8 5.55 11.25 -21.58
CA THR A 8 4.11 11.21 -21.79
C THR A 8 3.83 10.29 -22.97
N GLY A 9 3.60 9.00 -22.71
CA GLY A 9 3.14 8.04 -23.72
C GLY A 9 1.63 7.93 -23.72
N ILE A 10 0.99 8.09 -24.88
CA ILE A 10 -0.45 7.82 -25.04
C ILE A 10 -0.59 6.34 -25.34
N MET A 11 -0.96 5.53 -24.34
CA MET A 11 -1.36 4.15 -24.59
C MET A 11 -2.85 4.10 -24.92
N LEU A 12 -3.20 3.47 -26.05
CA LEU A 12 -4.58 3.20 -26.43
C LEU A 12 -4.87 1.71 -26.18
N VAL A 13 -5.21 1.36 -24.93
CA VAL A 13 -5.68 0.01 -24.57
C VAL A 13 -7.11 -0.19 -25.07
N LEU A 14 -7.28 -0.86 -26.21
CA LEU A 14 -8.59 -1.36 -26.64
C LEU A 14 -9.02 -2.50 -25.71
N VAL A 15 -9.85 -2.21 -24.70
CA VAL A 15 -10.49 -3.26 -23.91
C VAL A 15 -11.69 -3.79 -24.69
N MET A 16 -11.54 -4.93 -25.37
CA MET A 16 -12.69 -5.69 -25.88
C MET A 16 -13.33 -6.44 -24.73
N VAL A 17 -14.40 -5.89 -24.16
CA VAL A 17 -15.25 -6.65 -23.23
C VAL A 17 -16.21 -7.50 -24.07
N CYS A 18 -15.94 -8.82 -24.15
CA CYS A 18 -16.86 -9.77 -24.76
C CYS A 18 -18.03 -10.05 -23.81
N ILE A 19 -19.10 -9.26 -23.91
CA ILE A 19 -20.42 -9.63 -23.38
C ILE A 19 -21.38 -9.72 -24.56
N SER A 20 -22.11 -10.84 -24.62
CA SER A 20 -23.19 -11.09 -25.57
C SER A 20 -24.14 -9.90 -25.63
N GLY A 21 -24.10 -9.16 -26.74
CA GLY A 21 -25.21 -8.29 -27.16
C GLY A 21 -25.18 -6.81 -26.78
N CYS A 22 -24.03 -6.13 -26.66
CA CYS A 22 -23.86 -4.71 -27.05
C CYS A 22 -22.40 -4.28 -26.83
N LYS A 23 -21.63 -4.07 -27.90
CA LYS A 23 -20.25 -3.57 -27.79
C LYS A 23 -20.24 -2.08 -27.42
N LYS A 24 -20.22 -1.75 -26.13
CA LYS A 24 -19.71 -0.45 -25.68
C LYS A 24 -18.19 -0.52 -25.76
N ILE A 25 -17.61 0.13 -26.77
CA ILE A 25 -16.17 0.38 -26.79
C ILE A 25 -15.93 1.46 -25.74
N SER A 26 -15.27 1.12 -24.64
CA SER A 26 -14.82 2.12 -23.70
C SER A 26 -13.45 2.63 -24.13
N LYS A 27 -13.27 3.96 -24.12
CA LYS A 27 -12.01 4.60 -24.54
C LYS A 27 -10.93 4.25 -23.53
N ALA A 28 -9.76 3.74 -23.93
CA ALA A 28 -8.67 3.48 -22.99
C ALA A 28 -8.38 4.66 -22.05
N ALA A 29 -8.15 4.39 -20.77
CA ALA A 29 -7.57 5.37 -19.85
C ALA A 29 -6.16 5.75 -20.31
N ILE A 30 -5.79 7.03 -20.16
CA ILE A 30 -4.52 7.56 -20.65
C ILE A 30 -3.62 7.90 -19.46
N PHE A 31 -2.56 7.13 -19.29
CA PHE A 31 -1.63 7.27 -18.18
C PHE A 31 -0.38 8.08 -18.52
N THR A 32 0.15 8.82 -17.55
CA THR A 32 1.57 9.23 -17.55
C THR A 32 2.38 8.21 -16.76
N TYR A 33 3.66 8.05 -17.10
CA TYR A 33 4.53 7.10 -16.44
C TYR A 33 6.00 7.54 -16.46
N GLU A 34 6.76 7.05 -15.48
CA GLU A 34 8.22 7.17 -15.40
C GLU A 34 8.86 5.79 -15.47
N GLU A 35 10.11 5.71 -15.90
CA GLU A 35 10.92 4.49 -15.86
C GLU A 35 11.79 4.49 -14.59
N ASN A 36 11.77 3.38 -13.87
CA ASN A 36 12.62 3.16 -12.70
C ASN A 36 14.03 2.68 -13.10
N ASP A 37 14.94 2.56 -12.13
CA ASP A 37 16.32 2.12 -12.39
C ASP A 37 16.43 0.67 -12.89
N ALA A 38 15.37 -0.13 -12.75
CA ALA A 38 15.26 -1.50 -13.26
C ALA A 38 14.66 -1.57 -14.68
N GLY A 39 14.37 -0.44 -15.33
CA GLY A 39 13.81 -0.36 -16.68
C GLY A 39 12.30 -0.64 -16.78
N LYS A 40 11.61 -0.80 -15.65
CA LYS A 40 10.15 -0.97 -15.59
C LYS A 40 9.45 0.38 -15.45
N LEU A 41 8.17 0.41 -15.83
CA LEU A 41 7.35 1.60 -15.78
C LEU A 41 6.60 1.74 -14.45
N VAL A 42 6.50 2.96 -13.96
CA VAL A 42 5.66 3.34 -12.82
C VAL A 42 4.63 4.33 -13.34
N ILE A 43 3.35 4.04 -13.18
CA ILE A 43 2.29 4.97 -13.57
C ILE A 43 2.32 6.15 -12.59
N THR A 44 2.41 7.37 -13.09
CA THR A 44 2.54 8.60 -12.29
C THR A 44 1.32 9.51 -12.38
N GLY A 45 0.35 9.18 -13.23
CA GLY A 45 -0.88 9.97 -13.33
C GLY A 45 -1.88 9.41 -14.33
N LEU A 46 -3.12 9.88 -14.19
CA LEU A 46 -4.21 9.68 -15.14
C LEU A 46 -4.54 11.04 -15.79
N THR A 47 -4.43 11.13 -17.11
CA THR A 47 -4.58 12.41 -17.83
C THR A 47 -6.03 12.73 -18.19
N ASP A 48 -6.91 11.73 -18.20
CA ASP A 48 -8.34 11.84 -18.50
C ASP A 48 -9.21 11.53 -17.27
N LYS A 49 -8.82 12.03 -16.09
CA LYS A 49 -9.67 12.04 -14.88
C LYS A 49 -11.04 12.66 -15.18
N GLY A 50 -12.09 12.13 -14.57
CA GLY A 50 -13.46 12.59 -14.82
C GLY A 50 -14.12 11.99 -16.06
N ARG A 51 -13.51 10.95 -16.66
CA ARG A 51 -14.04 10.26 -17.84
C ARG A 51 -15.40 9.62 -17.57
N ALA A 52 -16.25 9.59 -18.59
CA ALA A 52 -17.59 9.00 -18.51
C ALA A 52 -17.59 7.48 -18.29
N ASP A 53 -16.48 6.81 -18.61
CA ASP A 53 -16.30 5.39 -18.31
C ASP A 53 -15.70 5.23 -16.92
N ALA A 54 -16.51 4.71 -16.00
CA ALA A 54 -16.15 4.59 -14.61
C ALA A 54 -15.27 3.36 -14.30
N LYS A 55 -15.04 2.46 -15.28
CA LYS A 55 -14.13 1.32 -15.16
C LYS A 55 -12.77 1.64 -15.77
N ILE A 56 -11.71 1.44 -15.00
CA ILE A 56 -10.32 1.61 -15.46
C ILE A 56 -9.55 0.31 -15.25
N VAL A 57 -8.81 -0.10 -16.29
CA VAL A 57 -7.84 -1.19 -16.21
C VAL A 57 -6.44 -0.59 -16.14
N VAL A 58 -5.71 -0.90 -15.07
CA VAL A 58 -4.28 -0.59 -14.95
C VAL A 58 -3.52 -1.70 -15.68
N PRO A 59 -2.85 -1.40 -16.81
CA PRO A 59 -2.29 -2.43 -17.67
C PRO A 59 -0.96 -2.97 -17.13
N ALA A 60 -0.69 -4.26 -17.36
CA ALA A 60 0.59 -4.90 -17.04
C ALA A 60 1.75 -4.37 -17.90
N GLN A 61 1.44 -3.80 -19.07
CA GLN A 61 2.43 -3.25 -19.99
C GLN A 61 1.93 -1.96 -20.64
N ILE A 62 2.85 -1.04 -20.92
CA ILE A 62 2.62 0.12 -21.78
C ILE A 62 3.67 0.11 -22.90
N ASP A 63 3.23 0.13 -24.16
CA ASP A 63 4.09 0.07 -25.34
C ASP A 63 5.09 -1.11 -25.32
N GLY A 64 4.63 -2.27 -24.86
CA GLY A 64 5.42 -3.50 -24.74
C GLY A 64 6.38 -3.54 -23.54
N ARG A 65 6.33 -2.51 -22.67
CA ARG A 65 7.19 -2.40 -21.48
C ARG A 65 6.42 -2.71 -20.22
N GLN A 66 7.00 -3.49 -19.31
CA GLN A 66 6.34 -3.89 -18.07
C GLN A 66 6.08 -2.70 -17.16
N VAL A 67 4.85 -2.61 -16.64
CA VAL A 67 4.48 -1.72 -15.54
C VAL A 67 4.73 -2.47 -14.23
N GLU A 68 5.43 -1.83 -13.31
CA GLU A 68 5.74 -2.35 -11.98
C GLU A 68 4.74 -1.87 -10.92
N GLY A 69 4.25 -0.64 -11.01
CA GLY A 69 3.50 -0.07 -9.91
C GLY A 69 2.63 1.10 -10.26
N ILE A 70 1.68 1.36 -9.36
CA ILE A 70 0.84 2.55 -9.36
C ILE A 70 1.49 3.55 -8.42
N GLY A 71 1.94 4.68 -8.97
CA GLY A 71 2.58 5.76 -8.24
C GLY A 71 1.66 6.53 -7.31
N SER A 72 2.24 7.46 -6.55
CA SER A 72 1.50 8.19 -5.53
C SER A 72 0.44 9.09 -6.14
N GLY A 73 -0.77 9.06 -5.59
CA GLY A 73 -1.85 9.98 -5.96
C GLY A 73 -2.39 9.84 -7.39
N VAL A 74 -2.07 8.76 -8.12
CA VAL A 74 -2.45 8.61 -9.54
C VAL A 74 -3.94 8.86 -9.77
N PHE A 75 -4.80 8.27 -8.93
CA PHE A 75 -6.26 8.40 -8.99
C PHE A 75 -6.83 9.33 -7.93
N ARG A 76 -6.00 9.95 -7.07
CA ARG A 76 -6.47 10.81 -5.99
C ARG A 76 -7.54 11.82 -6.46
N ASP A 77 -8.60 11.93 -5.67
CA ASP A 77 -9.77 12.79 -5.88
C ASP A 77 -10.56 12.48 -7.17
N ASP A 78 -10.32 11.35 -7.85
CA ASP A 78 -11.15 10.91 -8.97
C ASP A 78 -12.48 10.36 -8.44
N THR A 79 -13.47 11.24 -8.42
CA THR A 79 -14.83 10.91 -7.97
C THR A 79 -15.66 10.24 -9.07
N THR A 80 -15.11 9.98 -10.25
CA THR A 80 -15.85 9.36 -11.36
C THR A 80 -15.58 7.87 -11.50
N VAL A 81 -14.41 7.40 -11.09
CA VAL A 81 -14.06 5.98 -11.13
C VAL A 81 -14.91 5.20 -10.12
N THR A 82 -15.51 4.10 -10.59
CA THR A 82 -16.27 3.17 -9.75
C THR A 82 -15.62 1.80 -9.67
N GLU A 83 -14.79 1.45 -10.64
CA GLU A 83 -14.15 0.14 -10.75
C GLU A 83 -12.71 0.27 -11.25
N ILE A 84 -11.79 -0.38 -10.54
CA ILE A 84 -10.38 -0.51 -10.90
C ILE A 84 -10.05 -1.99 -11.06
N VAL A 85 -9.42 -2.34 -12.17
CA VAL A 85 -8.82 -3.67 -12.38
C VAL A 85 -7.32 -3.52 -12.49
N ILE A 86 -6.57 -4.07 -11.54
CA ILE A 86 -5.12 -4.05 -11.56
C ILE A 86 -4.63 -5.34 -12.23
N SER A 87 -3.87 -5.21 -13.32
CA SER A 87 -3.36 -6.39 -14.04
C SER A 87 -2.23 -7.07 -13.28
N ASP A 88 -2.09 -8.39 -13.47
CA ASP A 88 -0.97 -9.17 -12.94
C ASP A 88 0.39 -8.61 -13.39
N GLY A 89 1.41 -8.73 -12.54
CA GLY A 89 2.74 -8.15 -12.72
C GLY A 89 2.91 -6.76 -12.10
N ILE A 90 1.83 -6.09 -11.70
CA ILE A 90 1.88 -4.91 -10.84
C ILE A 90 2.23 -5.35 -9.42
N SER A 91 3.35 -4.84 -8.91
CA SER A 91 3.95 -5.24 -7.64
C SER A 91 3.54 -4.35 -6.46
N TYR A 92 3.18 -3.09 -6.70
CA TYR A 92 2.83 -2.17 -5.62
C TYR A 92 1.79 -1.11 -5.99
N ILE A 93 1.13 -0.62 -4.94
CA ILE A 93 0.22 0.53 -4.95
C ILE A 93 0.79 1.55 -3.98
N ALA A 94 1.22 2.71 -4.47
CA ALA A 94 1.88 3.71 -3.64
C ALA A 94 0.90 4.54 -2.79
N GLU A 95 1.48 5.37 -1.93
CA GLU A 95 0.76 6.25 -1.02
C GLU A 95 -0.31 7.10 -1.74
N ASN A 96 -1.49 7.21 -1.14
CA ASN A 96 -2.61 8.02 -1.63
C ASN A 96 -3.09 7.67 -3.04
N ALA A 97 -2.71 6.52 -3.62
CA ALA A 97 -3.00 6.18 -5.02
C ALA A 97 -4.48 6.37 -5.40
N PHE A 98 -5.42 5.96 -4.54
CA PHE A 98 -6.87 6.08 -4.70
C PHE A 98 -7.53 6.94 -3.60
N LEU A 99 -6.76 7.79 -2.93
CA LEU A 99 -7.29 8.65 -1.85
C LEU A 99 -8.49 9.47 -2.35
N SER A 100 -9.59 9.45 -1.60
CA SER A 100 -10.81 10.22 -1.86
C SER A 100 -11.50 9.88 -3.20
N CYS A 101 -11.30 8.68 -3.73
CA CYS A 101 -12.12 8.14 -4.82
C CYS A 101 -13.47 7.63 -4.26
N TYR A 102 -14.33 8.54 -3.79
CA TYR A 102 -15.54 8.19 -3.01
C TYR A 102 -16.49 7.21 -3.71
N ASN A 103 -16.52 7.19 -5.04
CA ASN A 103 -17.38 6.31 -5.82
C ASN A 103 -16.73 4.97 -6.20
N LEU A 104 -15.45 4.76 -5.88
CA LEU A 104 -14.71 3.53 -6.18
C LEU A 104 -15.20 2.40 -5.28
N LYS A 105 -15.95 1.46 -5.86
CA LYS A 105 -16.60 0.33 -5.18
C LYS A 105 -15.87 -0.99 -5.36
N THR A 106 -15.26 -1.17 -6.52
CA THR A 106 -14.64 -2.43 -6.90
C THR A 106 -13.18 -2.20 -7.25
N ILE A 107 -12.30 -2.95 -6.60
CA ILE A 107 -10.88 -3.02 -6.94
C ILE A 107 -10.52 -4.50 -7.06
N GLU A 108 -10.19 -4.94 -8.27
CA GLU A 108 -9.59 -6.25 -8.50
C GLU A 108 -8.07 -6.12 -8.33
N ILE A 109 -7.53 -6.72 -7.27
CA ILE A 109 -6.10 -6.66 -6.93
C ILE A 109 -5.49 -8.05 -7.18
N PRO A 110 -4.42 -8.16 -8.00
CA PRO A 110 -3.78 -9.44 -8.26
C PRO A 110 -2.82 -9.82 -7.12
N GLU A 111 -2.52 -11.12 -7.01
CA GLU A 111 -1.57 -11.69 -6.04
C GLU A 111 -0.15 -11.11 -6.16
N SER A 112 0.20 -10.53 -7.32
CA SER A 112 1.50 -9.88 -7.51
C SER A 112 1.69 -8.63 -6.65
N VAL A 113 0.61 -7.99 -6.16
CA VAL A 113 0.70 -6.80 -5.30
C VAL A 113 1.14 -7.20 -3.89
N ASN A 114 2.37 -6.87 -3.54
CA ASN A 114 2.98 -7.22 -2.24
C ASN A 114 3.38 -5.99 -1.41
N SER A 115 3.03 -4.80 -1.88
CA SER A 115 3.27 -3.54 -1.16
C SER A 115 2.14 -2.55 -1.40
N VAL A 116 1.59 -2.02 -0.32
CA VAL A 116 0.53 -0.99 -0.32
C VAL A 116 0.98 0.18 0.54
N GLY A 117 0.95 1.38 -0.02
CA GLY A 117 1.35 2.61 0.66
C GLY A 117 0.26 3.16 1.58
N THR A 118 0.68 4.06 2.48
CA THR A 118 -0.22 4.75 3.42
C THR A 118 -1.39 5.40 2.68
N ASN A 119 -2.60 5.27 3.24
CA ASN A 119 -3.82 5.87 2.70
C ASN A 119 -4.15 5.51 1.23
N ALA A 120 -3.59 4.43 0.68
CA ALA A 120 -3.79 4.07 -0.73
C ALA A 120 -5.28 3.98 -1.11
N PHE A 121 -6.15 3.56 -0.18
CA PHE A 121 -7.58 3.38 -0.38
C PHE A 121 -8.47 4.25 0.53
N THR A 122 -7.89 5.22 1.24
CA THR A 122 -8.63 6.05 2.19
C THR A 122 -9.75 6.81 1.50
N ASP A 123 -10.93 6.85 2.12
CA ASP A 123 -12.11 7.55 1.62
C ASP A 123 -12.61 7.00 0.26
N THR A 124 -12.55 5.67 0.09
CA THR A 124 -13.18 4.96 -1.03
C THR A 124 -14.39 4.16 -0.54
N GLN A 125 -15.38 3.95 -1.40
CA GLN A 125 -16.49 3.04 -1.04
C GLN A 125 -15.99 1.61 -0.82
N TRP A 126 -14.99 1.17 -1.59
CA TRP A 126 -14.32 -0.11 -1.43
C TRP A 126 -13.76 -0.30 -0.02
N GLU A 127 -13.08 0.73 0.53
CA GLU A 127 -12.57 0.71 1.90
C GLU A 127 -13.70 0.58 2.93
N TYR A 128 -14.76 1.38 2.81
CA TYR A 128 -15.90 1.31 3.72
C TYR A 128 -16.56 -0.07 3.68
N ASP A 129 -16.69 -0.65 2.49
CA ASP A 129 -17.24 -2.00 2.30
C ASP A 129 -16.33 -3.08 2.91
N GLN A 130 -14.99 -2.94 2.81
CA GLN A 130 -14.04 -3.88 3.43
C GLN A 130 -14.10 -3.85 4.97
N LEU A 131 -14.36 -2.69 5.56
CA LEU A 131 -14.37 -2.49 7.02
C LEU A 131 -15.75 -2.63 7.66
N ALA A 132 -16.82 -2.83 6.89
CA ALA A 132 -18.20 -2.83 7.41
C ALA A 132 -18.40 -3.78 8.62
N ASP A 133 -17.76 -4.96 8.58
CA ASP A 133 -17.80 -5.97 9.66
C ASP A 133 -16.39 -6.42 10.11
N LYS A 134 -15.34 -5.66 9.77
CA LYS A 134 -13.94 -6.03 10.02
C LYS A 134 -13.17 -4.87 10.64
N ASN A 135 -12.13 -5.21 11.41
CA ASN A 135 -11.25 -4.20 12.01
C ASN A 135 -9.99 -3.93 11.19
N GLU A 136 -9.81 -4.62 10.07
CA GLU A 136 -8.62 -4.49 9.25
C GLU A 136 -8.89 -4.68 7.77
N ILE A 137 -8.00 -4.09 6.98
CA ILE A 137 -7.86 -4.38 5.55
C ILE A 137 -6.53 -5.07 5.37
N ILE A 138 -6.57 -6.27 4.81
CA ILE A 138 -5.40 -7.01 4.35
C ILE A 138 -5.55 -7.16 2.83
N VAL A 139 -4.52 -6.75 2.10
CA VAL A 139 -4.40 -6.96 0.65
C VAL A 139 -3.34 -8.01 0.44
N ASN A 140 -3.74 -9.18 -0.07
CA ASN A 140 -2.91 -10.38 -0.14
C ASN A 140 -2.35 -10.72 1.26
N ASP A 141 -1.06 -10.49 1.50
CA ASP A 141 -0.36 -10.71 2.78
C ASP A 141 0.09 -9.39 3.46
N VAL A 142 -0.43 -8.25 2.99
CA VAL A 142 -0.09 -6.91 3.48
C VAL A 142 -1.21 -6.39 4.37
N LEU A 143 -0.92 -6.15 5.66
CA LEU A 143 -1.83 -5.43 6.54
C LEU A 143 -1.78 -3.93 6.20
N CYS A 144 -2.86 -3.40 5.63
CA CYS A 144 -2.92 -2.06 5.05
C CYS A 144 -3.62 -1.05 5.95
N LYS A 145 -4.56 -1.49 6.78
CA LYS A 145 -5.33 -0.62 7.68
C LYS A 145 -5.82 -1.38 8.89
N VAL A 146 -5.86 -0.72 10.04
CA VAL A 146 -6.49 -1.21 11.27
C VAL A 146 -7.40 -0.11 11.83
N SER A 147 -8.68 -0.40 12.01
CA SER A 147 -9.64 0.53 12.64
C SER A 147 -9.57 0.50 14.16
N LYS A 148 -9.20 -0.64 14.76
CA LYS A 148 -9.03 -0.77 16.21
C LYS A 148 -8.03 0.26 16.74
N ASP A 149 -8.40 0.98 17.78
CA ASP A 149 -7.63 2.09 18.36
C ASP A 149 -7.28 1.89 19.83
N SER A 150 -7.80 0.84 20.48
CA SER A 150 -7.65 0.62 21.91
C SER A 150 -7.54 -0.85 22.33
N GLY A 151 -6.79 -1.11 23.41
CA GLY A 151 -6.60 -2.45 23.98
C GLY A 151 -5.60 -3.32 23.22
N ILE A 152 -5.87 -4.63 23.13
CA ILE A 152 -4.99 -5.63 22.50
C ILE A 152 -5.38 -5.84 21.05
N TYR A 153 -4.43 -5.77 20.12
CA TYR A 153 -4.60 -6.17 18.73
C TYR A 153 -3.72 -7.38 18.39
N ASN A 154 -4.26 -8.32 17.62
CA ASN A 154 -3.53 -9.46 17.11
C ASN A 154 -3.45 -9.31 15.60
N ILE A 155 -2.24 -9.15 15.06
CA ILE A 155 -2.05 -9.18 13.61
C ILE A 155 -2.35 -10.62 13.14
N PRO A 156 -3.22 -10.82 12.13
CA PRO A 156 -3.57 -12.17 11.66
C PRO A 156 -2.37 -12.97 11.15
N ASP A 157 -2.39 -14.29 11.38
CA ASP A 157 -1.39 -15.22 10.83
C ASP A 157 -1.39 -15.16 9.30
N GLY A 158 -0.19 -15.28 8.71
CA GLY A 158 0.00 -15.22 7.25
C GLY A 158 0.26 -13.82 6.71
N VAL A 159 0.03 -12.76 7.51
CA VAL A 159 0.51 -11.41 7.18
C VAL A 159 2.04 -11.45 7.13
N ARG A 160 2.61 -10.97 6.03
CA ARG A 160 4.06 -10.86 5.81
C ARG A 160 4.56 -9.43 5.93
N THR A 161 3.71 -8.45 5.62
CA THR A 161 4.07 -7.03 5.63
C THR A 161 3.07 -6.24 6.46
N VAL A 162 3.57 -5.45 7.41
CA VAL A 162 2.79 -4.36 8.04
C VAL A 162 3.07 -3.10 7.25
N ALA A 163 2.06 -2.56 6.56
CA ALA A 163 2.24 -1.37 5.73
C ALA A 163 2.62 -0.13 6.54
N SER A 164 3.11 0.89 5.83
CA SER A 164 3.49 2.16 6.43
C SER A 164 2.32 2.83 7.17
N GLY A 165 2.59 3.34 8.37
CA GLY A 165 1.65 4.12 9.18
C GLY A 165 0.41 3.38 9.73
N VAL A 166 0.30 2.04 9.59
CA VAL A 166 -0.91 1.28 9.96
C VAL A 166 -1.35 1.49 11.42
N PHE A 167 -0.39 1.61 12.34
CA PHE A 167 -0.63 1.86 13.76
C PHE A 167 -0.19 3.25 14.22
N TYR A 168 0.14 4.16 13.31
CA TYR A 168 0.63 5.50 13.63
C TYR A 168 -0.26 6.21 14.66
N ASN A 169 0.32 6.67 15.77
CA ASN A 169 -0.36 7.35 16.89
C ASN A 169 -1.57 6.60 17.50
N LYS A 170 -1.60 5.26 17.45
CA LYS A 170 -2.63 4.46 18.15
C LYS A 170 -2.33 4.29 19.64
N ASP A 171 -2.35 5.40 20.37
CA ASP A 171 -2.02 5.47 21.81
C ASP A 171 -2.96 4.67 22.72
N GLY A 172 -4.17 4.35 22.27
CA GLY A 172 -5.08 3.51 23.04
C GLY A 172 -4.68 2.03 23.03
N LEU A 173 -3.90 1.58 22.04
CA LEU A 173 -3.44 0.19 21.97
C LEU A 173 -2.39 -0.05 23.04
N THR A 174 -2.58 -1.10 23.83
CA THR A 174 -1.68 -1.46 24.95
C THR A 174 -0.79 -2.65 24.63
N GLN A 175 -1.15 -3.44 23.61
CA GLN A 175 -0.38 -4.57 23.12
C GLN A 175 -0.72 -4.84 21.66
N ILE A 176 0.31 -5.14 20.86
CA ILE A 176 0.15 -5.67 19.51
C ILE A 176 0.95 -6.97 19.42
N ASN A 177 0.26 -8.07 19.11
CA ASN A 177 0.90 -9.35 18.86
C ASN A 177 1.24 -9.45 17.38
N ILE A 178 2.54 -9.48 17.09
CA ILE A 178 3.11 -9.61 15.74
C ILE A 178 3.44 -11.10 15.52
N PRO A 179 2.80 -11.79 14.55
CA PRO A 179 3.04 -13.21 14.33
C PRO A 179 4.39 -13.45 13.65
N ASP A 180 4.90 -14.68 13.76
CA ASP A 180 6.20 -15.09 13.18
C ASP A 180 6.27 -15.01 11.65
N SER A 181 5.13 -14.88 10.96
CA SER A 181 5.08 -14.72 9.51
C SER A 181 5.47 -13.33 9.02
N VAL A 182 5.53 -12.32 9.90
CA VAL A 182 5.84 -10.95 9.53
C VAL A 182 7.33 -10.79 9.25
N GLU A 183 7.64 -10.35 8.04
CA GLU A 183 8.99 -10.17 7.51
C GLU A 183 9.36 -8.68 7.35
N VAL A 184 8.36 -7.82 7.13
CA VAL A 184 8.58 -6.40 6.85
C VAL A 184 7.67 -5.53 7.72
N ILE A 185 8.27 -4.56 8.41
CA ILE A 185 7.58 -3.47 9.10
C ILE A 185 7.82 -2.17 8.32
N GLY A 186 6.74 -1.60 7.80
CA GLY A 186 6.74 -0.39 6.97
C GLY A 186 7.10 0.89 7.73
N ALA A 187 7.28 1.96 6.95
CA ALA A 187 7.73 3.23 7.51
C ALA A 187 6.69 3.79 8.48
N TYR A 188 7.13 4.24 9.65
CA TYR A 188 6.27 4.76 10.71
C TYR A 188 5.14 3.81 11.16
N ALA A 189 5.23 2.50 10.87
CA ALA A 189 4.13 1.56 11.10
C ALA A 189 3.60 1.57 12.54
N PHE A 190 4.48 1.73 13.54
CA PHE A 190 4.15 1.82 14.97
C PHE A 190 4.60 3.15 15.58
N ALA A 191 4.96 4.15 14.76
CA ALA A 191 5.46 5.40 15.30
C ALA A 191 4.41 6.08 16.17
N GLY A 192 4.84 6.55 17.35
CA GLY A 192 3.99 7.22 18.32
C GLY A 192 2.93 6.31 18.95
N CYS A 193 3.05 4.97 18.95
CA CYS A 193 2.15 4.09 19.73
C CYS A 193 2.49 4.11 21.23
N LYS A 194 2.25 5.22 21.95
CA LYS A 194 2.71 5.43 23.34
C LYS A 194 2.00 4.58 24.38
N GLY A 195 0.88 3.95 24.03
CA GLY A 195 0.19 2.99 24.88
C GLY A 195 0.86 1.62 24.99
N LEU A 196 1.70 1.25 24.02
CA LEU A 196 2.41 -0.03 24.03
C LEU A 196 3.50 -0.03 25.09
N LYS A 197 3.52 -1.07 25.93
CA LYS A 197 4.49 -1.23 27.02
C LYS A 197 5.70 -2.07 26.61
N GLU A 198 5.53 -2.91 25.61
CA GLU A 198 6.56 -3.76 25.03
C GLU A 198 6.26 -3.97 23.54
N VAL A 199 7.30 -4.26 22.77
CA VAL A 199 7.20 -4.72 21.39
C VAL A 199 8.06 -5.96 21.24
N LYS A 200 7.44 -7.07 20.86
CA LYS A 200 8.14 -8.33 20.57
C LYS A 200 8.24 -8.49 19.07
N LEU A 201 9.46 -8.37 18.54
CA LEU A 201 9.73 -8.58 17.12
C LEU A 201 9.78 -10.09 16.82
N PRO A 202 9.14 -10.54 15.73
CA PRO A 202 9.16 -11.96 15.37
C PRO A 202 10.56 -12.37 14.91
N SER A 203 10.90 -13.64 15.11
CA SER A 203 12.25 -14.14 14.81
C SER A 203 12.61 -14.11 13.32
N GLY A 204 11.61 -14.11 12.43
CA GLY A 204 11.77 -14.10 10.97
C GLY A 204 11.89 -12.71 10.33
N ILE A 205 11.71 -11.63 11.10
CA ILE A 205 11.69 -10.25 10.57
C ILE A 205 12.97 -9.91 9.80
N LYS A 206 12.82 -9.29 8.63
CA LYS A 206 13.92 -8.96 7.70
C LYS A 206 14.16 -7.48 7.58
N ARG A 207 13.11 -6.68 7.59
CA ARG A 207 13.19 -5.25 7.31
C ARG A 207 12.37 -4.44 8.29
N ILE A 208 12.99 -3.40 8.83
CA ILE A 208 12.34 -2.38 9.65
C ILE A 208 12.61 -1.05 8.95
N GLU A 209 11.58 -0.44 8.40
CA GLU A 209 11.70 0.76 7.57
C GLU A 209 11.85 2.03 8.42
N TYR A 210 12.00 3.17 7.73
CA TYR A 210 12.19 4.49 8.33
C TYR A 210 11.18 4.77 9.46
N GLY A 211 11.67 5.19 10.63
CA GLY A 211 10.83 5.62 11.74
C GLY A 211 9.85 4.58 12.27
N ALA A 212 9.97 3.29 11.93
CA ALA A 212 8.96 2.27 12.21
C ALA A 212 8.47 2.22 13.66
N PHE A 213 9.36 2.46 14.63
CA PHE A 213 9.10 2.50 16.06
C PHE A 213 9.63 3.81 16.69
N SER A 214 9.54 4.93 15.97
CA SER A 214 9.92 6.24 16.52
C SER A 214 8.91 6.73 17.57
N ASP A 215 9.35 7.56 18.50
CA ASP A 215 8.50 8.23 19.51
C ASP A 215 7.66 7.28 20.38
N MET A 216 8.19 6.09 20.64
CA MET A 216 7.59 5.07 21.49
C MET A 216 7.80 5.37 22.98
N ASN A 217 6.92 4.85 23.83
CA ASN A 217 7.05 4.95 25.29
C ASN A 217 7.65 3.66 25.91
N ILE A 218 8.62 3.06 25.22
CA ILE A 218 9.36 1.88 25.69
C ILE A 218 10.84 2.23 25.81
N SER A 219 11.50 1.70 26.84
CA SER A 219 12.91 1.98 27.11
C SER A 219 13.87 1.02 26.40
N GLU A 220 13.37 -0.14 25.96
CA GLU A 220 14.17 -1.21 25.38
C GLU A 220 13.43 -1.92 24.25
N ILE A 221 14.19 -2.34 23.24
CA ILE A 221 13.71 -3.24 22.18
C ILE A 221 14.81 -4.23 21.79
N ASP A 222 14.45 -5.52 21.74
CA ASP A 222 15.30 -6.59 21.22
C ASP A 222 15.12 -6.71 19.70
N VAL A 223 16.21 -6.56 18.95
CA VAL A 223 16.26 -6.65 17.48
C VAL A 223 16.92 -7.96 17.07
N PRO A 224 16.18 -8.90 16.44
CA PRO A 224 16.73 -10.20 16.01
C PRO A 224 17.81 -10.09 14.92
N LYS A 225 18.76 -11.04 14.87
CA LYS A 225 19.82 -11.13 13.83
C LYS A 225 19.29 -11.23 12.41
N SER A 226 18.05 -11.65 12.26
CA SER A 226 17.38 -11.81 10.97
C SER A 226 17.09 -10.48 10.27
N VAL A 227 17.19 -9.35 10.99
CA VAL A 227 17.00 -8.02 10.41
C VAL A 227 18.19 -7.65 9.53
N ASP A 228 17.95 -7.61 8.23
CA ASP A 228 18.93 -7.30 7.19
C ASP A 228 18.99 -5.79 6.90
N TYR A 229 17.93 -5.05 7.27
CA TYR A 229 17.80 -3.62 7.03
C TYR A 229 17.04 -2.91 8.17
N ILE A 230 17.63 -1.83 8.66
CA ILE A 230 17.04 -0.90 9.63
C ILE A 230 17.09 0.49 9.01
N GLY A 231 15.94 1.10 8.78
CA GLY A 231 15.80 2.45 8.26
C GLY A 231 16.28 3.50 9.26
N ASN A 232 16.53 4.71 8.76
CA ASN A 232 16.86 5.85 9.62
C ASN A 232 15.73 6.07 10.64
N GLU A 233 16.10 6.48 11.85
CA GLU A 233 15.16 6.83 12.94
C GLU A 233 14.20 5.69 13.35
N ALA A 234 14.41 4.45 12.88
CA ALA A 234 13.52 3.32 13.14
C ALA A 234 13.21 3.07 14.62
N PHE A 235 14.11 3.45 15.52
CA PHE A 235 13.98 3.34 16.98
C PHE A 235 14.26 4.66 17.69
N GLU A 236 14.02 5.80 17.02
CA GLU A 236 14.22 7.11 17.64
C GLU A 236 13.38 7.25 18.93
N GLY A 237 14.01 7.71 20.00
CA GLY A 237 13.40 7.81 21.33
C GLY A 237 13.49 6.55 22.20
N ILE A 238 13.95 5.41 21.66
CA ILE A 238 14.19 4.19 22.45
C ILE A 238 15.64 4.18 22.93
N GLU A 239 15.83 4.16 24.25
CA GLU A 239 17.17 4.29 24.87
C GLU A 239 18.05 3.06 24.63
N ASN A 240 17.48 1.85 24.70
CA ASN A 240 18.24 0.59 24.65
C ASN A 240 17.81 -0.28 23.46
N VAL A 241 18.54 -0.21 22.36
CA VAL A 241 18.33 -1.08 21.19
C VAL A 241 19.32 -2.23 21.23
N ILE A 242 18.87 -3.42 21.63
CA ILE A 242 19.72 -4.60 21.81
C ILE A 242 19.64 -5.47 20.56
N LYS A 243 20.74 -5.57 19.82
CA LYS A 243 20.83 -6.45 18.63
C LYS A 243 21.30 -7.84 19.07
N ARG A 244 20.50 -8.88 18.81
CA ARG A 244 20.81 -10.25 19.24
C ARG A 244 20.64 -11.28 18.18
#